data_AF-A0A371X719-F1
#
_entry.id   AF-A0A371X719-F1
#
_cell.length_a   1.000
_cell.length_b   1.000
_cell.length_c   1.000
_cell.angle_alpha   90.00
_cell.angle_beta   90.00
_cell.angle_gamma   90.00
#
_symmetry.space_group_name_H-M   'P 1'
#
loop_
_entity.id
_entity.type
_entity.pdbx_description
1 polymer ?
#
loop_
_entity_poly.entity_id
_entity_poly.type
_entity_poly.pdbx_seq_one_letter_code
_entity_poly.pdbx_strand_id
1 'polypeptide(L)'
;MGENSAPPSADPSTAGAAPQPRMLTSEEQPASPEEQALYEKFVSKAFLMVYDKKFIPKVLEMLAGGDDPLEGLAVTASMVIARVMKAAKDAGQKLPGDVAFAGAKEIFEDLAELSRRAGIKDYSQDRDALEGAMFRTMDQLRMILEQSGDIDREAAKADLAMLQEMDQSGQLERLFMDLAQKDEAAGAQPQAPATSEAPPKRRGGLMPQGER
;
A
#
# COMPACT_ATOMS: atom_id res chain seq x y z
N MET A 1 10.21 -69.54 9.09
CA MET A 1 10.83 -68.54 8.19
C MET A 1 9.67 -67.66 7.75
N GLY A 2 9.46 -66.50 8.39
CA GLY A 2 9.99 -65.19 7.94
C GLY A 2 9.10 -64.70 6.78
N GLU A 3 8.44 -63.57 6.78
CA GLU A 3 8.83 -62.25 7.25
C GLU A 3 7.62 -61.36 7.58
N ASN A 4 7.92 -60.39 8.44
CA ASN A 4 7.13 -59.26 8.89
C ASN A 4 7.14 -58.17 7.80
N SER A 5 5.99 -57.55 7.48
CA SER A 5 5.96 -56.25 6.77
C SER A 5 4.66 -55.51 7.06
N ALA A 6 4.83 -54.35 7.69
CA ALA A 6 3.81 -53.40 8.10
C ALA A 6 3.10 -52.73 6.91
N PRO A 7 1.86 -52.21 7.09
CA PRO A 7 1.21 -51.37 6.09
C PRO A 7 1.91 -50.00 5.96
N PRO A 8 2.00 -49.43 4.75
CA PRO A 8 2.61 -48.13 4.53
C PRO A 8 1.75 -47.00 5.11
N SER A 9 2.41 -46.15 5.90
CA SER A 9 1.92 -44.88 6.41
C SER A 9 1.48 -43.96 5.28
N ALA A 10 0.27 -43.41 5.40
CA ALA A 10 -0.23 -42.34 4.56
C ALA A 10 0.53 -41.05 4.86
N ASP A 11 1.12 -40.44 3.83
CA ASP A 11 1.56 -39.04 3.82
C ASP A 11 0.33 -38.11 3.83
N PRO A 12 0.19 -37.20 4.81
CA PRO A 12 -0.68 -36.04 4.67
C PRO A 12 0.22 -34.83 4.41
N SER A 13 0.58 -34.60 3.15
CA SER A 13 1.25 -33.37 2.75
C SER A 13 0.72 -32.91 1.40
N THR A 14 -0.52 -32.44 1.41
CA THR A 14 -1.00 -31.36 0.52
C THR A 14 -2.39 -30.92 1.01
N ALA A 15 -2.39 -30.12 2.09
CA ALA A 15 -3.52 -29.28 2.44
C ALA A 15 -3.06 -27.83 2.26
N GLY A 16 -3.88 -27.06 1.55
CA GLY A 16 -3.55 -25.75 1.01
C GLY A 16 -2.99 -24.77 2.04
N ALA A 17 -1.93 -24.07 1.63
CA ALA A 17 -1.44 -22.91 2.34
C ALA A 17 -2.56 -21.88 2.45
N ALA A 18 -3.04 -21.64 3.66
CA ALA A 18 -3.84 -20.47 3.99
C ALA A 18 -3.03 -19.21 3.60
N PRO A 19 -3.65 -18.18 3.02
CA PRO A 19 -2.98 -16.91 2.77
C PRO A 19 -2.48 -16.36 4.10
N GLN A 20 -1.16 -16.26 4.25
CA GLN A 20 -0.57 -15.69 5.45
C GLN A 20 -0.96 -14.21 5.54
N PRO A 21 -1.44 -13.73 6.71
CA PRO A 21 -1.69 -12.32 6.92
C PRO A 21 -0.36 -11.56 6.79
N ARG A 22 -0.30 -10.58 5.89
CA ARG A 22 0.80 -9.62 5.83
C ARG A 22 0.83 -8.88 7.17
N MET A 23 1.94 -9.02 7.89
CA MET A 23 2.16 -8.34 9.16
C MET A 23 2.07 -6.82 8.95
N LEU A 24 1.23 -6.14 9.74
CA LEU A 24 1.30 -4.68 9.89
C LEU A 24 2.50 -4.34 10.78
N THR A 25 3.71 -4.39 10.23
CA THR A 25 4.86 -3.71 10.83
C THR A 25 4.91 -2.30 10.27
N SER A 26 4.40 -1.33 11.04
CA SER A 26 4.47 0.11 10.72
C SER A 26 5.87 0.69 10.97
N GLU A 27 6.91 0.06 10.41
CA GLU A 27 8.12 0.79 10.04
C GLU A 27 7.91 1.25 8.60
N GLU A 28 8.06 2.55 8.32
CA GLU A 28 8.07 3.13 6.97
C GLU A 28 9.20 2.51 6.14
N GLN A 29 9.01 1.26 5.71
CA GLN A 29 9.92 0.60 4.80
C GLN A 29 9.87 1.38 3.48
N PRO A 30 11.02 1.84 2.98
CA PRO A 30 11.05 2.52 1.69
C PRO A 30 10.48 1.57 0.63
N ALA A 31 9.59 2.09 -0.22
CA ALA A 31 8.95 1.30 -1.27
C ALA A 31 10.00 0.55 -2.10
N SER A 32 9.74 -0.73 -2.37
CA SER A 32 10.62 -1.51 -3.24
C SER A 32 10.62 -0.92 -4.67
N PRO A 33 11.67 -1.16 -5.47
CA PRO A 33 11.70 -0.70 -6.86
C PRO A 33 10.51 -1.18 -7.70
N GLU A 34 9.99 -2.37 -7.41
CA GLU A 34 8.80 -2.92 -8.07
C GLU A 34 7.53 -2.17 -7.68
N GLU A 35 7.36 -1.85 -6.39
CA GLU A 35 6.24 -1.05 -5.90
C GLU A 35 6.25 0.37 -6.46
N GLN A 36 7.43 0.99 -6.52
CA GLN A 36 7.62 2.30 -7.12
C GLN A 36 7.24 2.31 -8.61
N ALA A 37 7.61 1.26 -9.36
CA ALA A 37 7.23 1.15 -10.77
C ALA A 37 5.71 0.94 -10.96
N LEU A 38 5.04 0.23 -10.05
CA LEU A 38 3.58 0.09 -10.06
C LEU A 38 2.89 1.41 -9.73
N TYR A 39 3.39 2.11 -8.71
CA TYR A 39 2.93 3.45 -8.32
C TYR A 39 3.01 4.42 -9.49
N GLU A 40 4.18 4.53 -10.12
CA GLU A 40 4.40 5.47 -11.24
C GLU A 40 3.47 5.17 -12.41
N LYS A 41 3.27 3.90 -12.75
CA LYS A 41 2.33 3.49 -13.81
C LYS A 41 0.89 3.85 -13.46
N PHE A 42 0.50 3.64 -12.21
CA PHE A 42 -0.83 3.97 -11.71
C PHE A 42 -1.11 5.47 -11.82
N VAL A 43 -0.25 6.29 -11.22
CA VAL A 43 -0.36 7.76 -11.23
C VAL A 43 -0.27 8.33 -12.65
N SER A 44 0.72 7.88 -13.44
CA SER A 44 0.88 8.35 -14.82
C SER A 44 -0.36 8.09 -15.67
N LYS A 45 -1.01 6.93 -15.50
CA LYS A 45 -2.24 6.60 -16.23
C LYS A 45 -3.41 7.48 -15.83
N ALA A 46 -3.50 7.85 -14.55
CA ALA A 46 -4.48 8.80 -14.08
C ALA A 46 -4.25 10.19 -14.70
N PHE A 47 -3.01 10.69 -14.68
CA PHE A 47 -2.66 11.99 -15.24
C PHE A 47 -2.84 12.03 -16.76
N LEU A 48 -2.50 10.97 -17.50
CA LEU A 48 -2.78 10.89 -18.93
C LEU A 48 -4.27 11.03 -19.25
N MET A 49 -5.14 10.52 -18.37
CA MET A 49 -6.58 10.66 -18.53
C MET A 49 -7.07 12.06 -18.14
N VAL A 50 -6.65 12.56 -16.97
CA VAL A 50 -7.07 13.86 -16.43
C VAL A 50 -6.64 15.01 -17.36
N TYR A 51 -5.41 14.97 -17.86
CA TYR A 51 -4.82 16.02 -18.69
C TYR A 51 -4.96 15.78 -20.21
N ASP A 52 -5.76 14.80 -20.62
CA ASP A 52 -6.10 14.66 -22.04
C ASP A 52 -6.87 15.90 -22.53
N LYS A 53 -6.47 16.44 -23.69
CA LYS A 53 -7.03 17.70 -24.22
C LYS A 53 -8.54 17.66 -24.43
N LYS A 54 -9.11 16.47 -24.68
CA LYS A 54 -10.55 16.30 -24.88
C LYS A 54 -11.27 16.08 -23.56
N PHE A 55 -10.59 15.53 -22.56
CA PHE A 55 -11.20 15.17 -21.29
C PHE A 55 -11.07 16.26 -20.22
N ILE A 56 -10.01 17.06 -20.24
CA ILE A 56 -9.78 18.08 -19.23
C ILE A 56 -10.93 19.09 -19.07
N PRO A 57 -11.66 19.54 -20.12
CA PRO A 57 -12.81 20.42 -19.91
C PRO A 57 -13.91 19.73 -19.10
N LYS A 58 -14.11 18.42 -19.29
CA LYS A 58 -15.08 17.64 -18.53
C LYS A 58 -14.63 17.43 -17.09
N VAL A 59 -13.34 17.22 -16.85
CA VAL A 59 -12.77 17.16 -15.50
C VAL A 59 -13.03 18.46 -14.77
N LEU A 60 -12.74 19.61 -15.39
CA LEU A 60 -12.99 20.92 -14.79
C LEU A 60 -14.47 21.18 -14.50
N GLU A 61 -15.37 20.77 -15.41
CA GLU A 61 -16.82 20.82 -15.21
C GLU A 61 -17.25 19.97 -14.00
N MET A 62 -16.68 18.76 -13.85
CA MET A 62 -16.99 17.89 -12.72
C MET A 62 -16.42 18.43 -11.41
N LEU A 63 -15.19 18.96 -11.41
CA LEU A 63 -14.56 19.59 -10.24
C LEU A 63 -15.35 20.81 -9.76
N ALA A 64 -16.02 21.53 -10.67
CA ALA A 64 -16.88 22.63 -10.29
C ALA A 64 -18.06 22.17 -9.40
N GLY A 65 -18.55 20.93 -9.56
CA GLY A 65 -19.55 20.33 -8.67
C GLY A 65 -20.89 21.08 -8.63
N GLY A 66 -21.16 21.98 -9.57
CA GLY A 66 -22.31 22.89 -9.50
C GLY A 66 -22.22 23.81 -8.29
N ASP A 67 -23.10 23.59 -7.31
CA ASP A 67 -23.15 24.36 -6.06
C ASP A 67 -22.26 23.79 -4.95
N ASP A 68 -21.73 22.56 -5.11
CA ASP A 68 -20.85 21.91 -4.12
C ASP A 68 -19.52 21.45 -4.76
N PRO A 69 -18.49 22.32 -4.78
CA PRO A 69 -17.16 21.96 -5.26
C PRO A 69 -16.51 20.82 -4.47
N LEU A 70 -16.83 20.66 -3.18
CA LEU A 70 -16.31 19.56 -2.36
C LEU A 70 -16.81 18.23 -2.92
N GLU A 71 -18.11 18.14 -3.21
CA GLU A 71 -18.69 16.99 -3.91
C GLU A 71 -18.08 16.79 -5.30
N GLY A 72 -17.88 17.89 -6.04
CA GLY A 72 -17.22 17.87 -7.34
C GLY A 72 -15.82 17.24 -7.31
N LEU A 73 -14.98 17.62 -6.34
CA LEU A 73 -13.66 17.02 -6.12
C LEU A 73 -13.78 15.53 -5.78
N ALA A 74 -14.67 15.17 -4.84
CA ALA A 74 -14.81 13.79 -4.38
C ALA A 74 -15.27 12.83 -5.49
N VAL A 75 -16.29 13.22 -6.26
CA VAL A 75 -16.82 12.44 -7.38
C VAL A 75 -15.78 12.30 -8.48
N THR A 76 -15.10 13.38 -8.82
CA THR A 76 -14.07 13.35 -9.87
C THR A 76 -12.92 12.45 -9.49
N ALA A 77 -12.39 12.59 -8.27
CA ALA A 77 -11.29 11.78 -7.78
C ALA A 77 -11.68 10.29 -7.72
N SER A 78 -12.84 9.96 -7.14
CA SER A 78 -13.28 8.56 -7.02
C SER A 78 -13.45 7.89 -8.38
N MET A 79 -14.02 8.59 -9.37
CA MET A 79 -14.16 8.08 -10.75
C MET A 79 -12.81 7.86 -11.43
N VAL A 80 -11.88 8.80 -11.31
CA VAL A 80 -10.53 8.69 -11.89
C VAL A 80 -9.79 7.50 -11.29
N ILE A 81 -9.76 7.41 -9.97
CA ILE A 81 -9.09 6.34 -9.22
C ILE A 81 -9.68 4.98 -9.58
N ALA A 82 -11.01 4.83 -9.53
CA ALA A 82 -11.68 3.58 -9.87
C ALA A 82 -11.37 3.14 -11.31
N ARG A 83 -11.33 4.08 -12.26
CA ARG A 83 -11.02 3.77 -13.66
C ARG A 83 -9.58 3.30 -13.84
N VAL A 84 -8.63 3.89 -13.13
CA VAL A 84 -7.23 3.47 -13.20
C VAL A 84 -7.04 2.11 -12.53
N MET A 85 -7.65 1.88 -11.35
CA MET A 85 -7.65 0.59 -10.66
C MET A 85 -8.21 -0.52 -11.55
N LYS A 86 -9.38 -0.28 -12.14
CA LYS A 86 -10.00 -1.21 -13.09
C LYS A 86 -9.07 -1.49 -14.28
N ALA A 87 -8.45 -0.46 -14.83
CA ALA A 87 -7.58 -0.62 -15.99
C ALA A 87 -6.23 -1.30 -15.65
N ALA A 88 -5.81 -1.32 -14.38
CA ALA A 88 -4.69 -2.13 -13.90
C ALA A 88 -5.12 -3.60 -13.71
N LYS A 89 -6.28 -3.83 -13.11
CA LYS A 89 -6.90 -5.15 -12.96
C LYS A 89 -7.11 -5.84 -14.31
N ASP A 90 -7.69 -5.12 -15.27
CA ASP A 90 -7.92 -5.62 -16.64
C ASP A 90 -6.61 -5.96 -17.37
N ALA A 91 -5.50 -5.34 -16.98
CA ALA A 91 -4.15 -5.65 -17.50
C ALA A 91 -3.46 -6.80 -16.73
N GLY A 92 -4.17 -7.47 -15.81
CA GLY A 92 -3.62 -8.54 -14.97
C GLY A 92 -2.63 -8.04 -13.90
N GLN A 93 -2.57 -6.73 -13.65
CA GLN A 93 -1.69 -6.15 -12.65
C GLN A 93 -2.38 -6.16 -11.28
N LYS A 94 -1.75 -6.82 -10.31
CA LYS A 94 -2.15 -6.72 -8.90
C LYS A 94 -1.49 -5.50 -8.30
N LEU A 95 -2.30 -4.52 -7.90
CA LEU A 95 -1.84 -3.35 -7.15
C LEU A 95 -1.80 -3.69 -5.66
N PRO A 96 -0.63 -3.60 -5.01
CA PRO A 96 -0.57 -3.64 -3.54
C PRO A 96 -1.43 -2.53 -2.93
N GLY A 97 -2.01 -2.79 -1.76
CA GLY A 97 -2.88 -1.82 -1.07
C GLY A 97 -2.19 -0.48 -0.81
N ASP A 98 -0.95 -0.51 -0.33
CA ASP A 98 -0.17 0.71 -0.02
C ASP A 98 0.14 1.53 -1.28
N VAL A 99 0.49 0.85 -2.38
CA VAL A 99 0.69 1.49 -3.69
C VAL A 99 -0.60 2.12 -4.20
N ALA A 100 -1.73 1.41 -4.10
CA ALA A 100 -3.03 1.93 -4.51
C ALA A 100 -3.44 3.15 -3.66
N PHE A 101 -3.24 3.09 -2.36
CA PHE A 101 -3.55 4.18 -1.43
C PHE A 101 -2.69 5.42 -1.69
N ALA A 102 -1.37 5.25 -1.78
CA ALA A 102 -0.45 6.35 -2.07
C ALA A 102 -0.76 7.01 -3.43
N GLY A 103 -1.00 6.20 -4.47
CA GLY A 103 -1.35 6.70 -5.78
C GLY A 103 -2.71 7.40 -5.80
N ALA A 104 -3.71 6.87 -5.09
CA ALA A 104 -5.02 7.50 -4.96
C ALA A 104 -4.92 8.87 -4.27
N LYS A 105 -4.09 8.98 -3.23
CA LYS A 105 -3.80 10.23 -2.54
C LYS A 105 -3.16 11.25 -3.47
N GLU A 106 -2.13 10.87 -4.24
CA GLU A 106 -1.49 11.80 -5.19
C GLU A 106 -2.48 12.29 -6.26
N ILE A 107 -3.31 11.40 -6.80
CA ILE A 107 -4.35 11.78 -7.78
C ILE A 107 -5.34 12.78 -7.18
N PHE A 108 -5.78 12.54 -5.93
CA PHE A 108 -6.69 13.43 -5.23
C PHE A 108 -6.06 14.81 -4.99
N GLU A 109 -4.81 14.86 -4.53
CA GLU A 109 -4.07 16.10 -4.29
C GLU A 109 -3.84 16.89 -5.58
N ASP A 110 -3.52 16.22 -6.69
CA ASP A 110 -3.35 16.86 -7.99
C ASP A 110 -4.68 17.43 -8.54
N LEU A 111 -5.81 16.74 -8.33
CA LEU A 111 -7.14 17.26 -8.69
C LEU A 111 -7.54 18.46 -7.84
N ALA A 112 -7.21 18.47 -6.55
CA ALA A 112 -7.40 19.63 -5.68
C ALA A 112 -6.56 20.83 -6.15
N GLU A 113 -5.31 20.58 -6.57
CA GLU A 113 -4.43 21.58 -7.16
C GLU A 113 -4.95 22.11 -8.51
N LEU A 114 -5.48 21.22 -9.35
CA LEU A 114 -6.11 21.58 -10.62
C LEU A 114 -7.34 22.47 -10.39
N SER A 115 -8.17 22.15 -9.41
CA SER A 115 -9.32 22.96 -8.99
C SER A 115 -8.89 24.39 -8.60
N ARG A 116 -7.80 24.52 -7.82
CA ARG A 116 -7.20 25.81 -7.47
C ARG A 116 -6.74 26.59 -8.70
N ARG A 117 -5.97 25.95 -9.59
CA ARG A 117 -5.44 26.60 -10.82
C ARG A 117 -6.53 27.05 -11.77
N ALA A 118 -7.65 26.32 -11.81
CA ALA A 118 -8.81 26.66 -12.61
C ALA A 118 -9.71 27.73 -11.98
N GLY A 119 -9.41 28.18 -10.75
CA GLY A 119 -10.21 29.17 -10.04
C GLY A 119 -11.55 28.63 -9.52
N ILE A 120 -11.67 27.31 -9.34
CA ILE A 120 -12.90 26.66 -8.87
C ILE A 120 -12.99 26.76 -7.33
N LYS A 121 -12.05 26.15 -6.62
CA LYS A 121 -11.93 26.23 -5.15
C LYS A 121 -10.46 26.04 -4.76
N ASP A 122 -9.98 26.89 -3.86
CA ASP A 122 -8.66 26.74 -3.25
C ASP A 122 -8.77 26.01 -1.91
N TYR A 123 -8.46 24.71 -1.92
CA TYR A 123 -8.47 23.87 -0.73
C TYR A 123 -7.23 24.05 0.16
N SER A 124 -6.18 24.73 -0.32
CA SER A 124 -4.97 24.97 0.49
C SER A 124 -5.25 25.90 1.69
N GLN A 125 -6.33 26.69 1.59
CA GLN A 125 -6.80 27.60 2.64
C GLN A 125 -7.87 26.98 3.54
N ASP A 126 -8.36 25.78 3.23
CA ASP A 126 -9.54 25.16 3.84
C ASP A 126 -9.28 23.66 4.04
N ARG A 127 -8.46 23.35 5.06
CA ARG A 127 -8.00 21.98 5.34
C ARG A 127 -9.16 21.05 5.68
N ASP A 128 -10.15 21.54 6.42
CA ASP A 128 -11.32 20.76 6.80
C ASP A 128 -12.15 20.36 5.56
N ALA A 129 -12.28 21.27 4.57
CA ALA A 129 -12.93 20.93 3.31
C ALA A 129 -12.12 19.92 2.48
N LEU A 130 -10.79 20.02 2.46
CA LEU A 130 -9.92 19.06 1.77
C LEU A 130 -10.03 17.67 2.39
N GLU A 131 -9.96 17.58 3.71
CA GLU A 131 -10.11 16.33 4.46
C GLU A 131 -11.52 15.74 4.28
N GLY A 132 -12.56 16.58 4.35
CA GLY A 132 -13.94 16.17 4.05
C GLY A 132 -14.10 15.61 2.64
N ALA A 133 -13.46 16.22 1.64
CA ALA A 133 -13.46 15.72 0.27
C ALA A 133 -12.73 14.38 0.14
N MET A 134 -11.62 14.19 0.86
CA MET A 134 -10.89 12.92 0.87
C MET A 134 -11.76 11.80 1.45
N PHE A 135 -12.44 12.03 2.58
CA PHE A 135 -13.35 11.03 3.16
C PHE A 135 -14.50 10.67 2.22
N ARG A 136 -15.13 11.67 1.57
CA ARG A 136 -16.18 11.42 0.57
C ARG A 136 -15.63 10.66 -0.64
N THR A 137 -14.42 10.98 -1.09
CA THR A 137 -13.75 10.25 -2.18
C THR A 137 -13.61 8.77 -1.83
N MET A 138 -13.16 8.45 -0.62
CA MET A 138 -12.97 7.06 -0.19
C MET A 138 -14.31 6.31 -0.05
N ASP A 139 -15.34 6.97 0.49
CA ASP A 139 -16.68 6.37 0.59
C ASP A 139 -17.28 6.08 -0.79
N GLN A 140 -17.18 7.03 -1.72
CA GLN A 140 -17.62 6.85 -3.10
C GLN A 140 -16.82 5.78 -3.84
N LEU A 141 -15.50 5.77 -3.67
CA LEU A 141 -14.64 4.75 -4.25
C LEU A 141 -15.05 3.35 -3.76
N ARG A 142 -15.32 3.19 -2.46
CA ARG A 142 -15.86 1.94 -1.91
C ARG A 142 -17.16 1.56 -2.60
N MET A 143 -18.11 2.49 -2.72
CA MET A 143 -19.40 2.22 -3.39
C MET A 143 -19.21 1.79 -4.86
N ILE A 144 -18.32 2.44 -5.60
CA ILE A 144 -18.02 2.07 -7.00
C ILE A 144 -17.44 0.67 -7.07
N LEU A 145 -16.48 0.34 -6.20
CA LEU A 145 -15.82 -0.96 -6.18
C LEU A 145 -16.80 -2.07 -5.75
N GLU A 146 -17.68 -1.82 -4.78
CA GLU A 146 -18.77 -2.74 -4.42
C GLU A 146 -19.72 -2.99 -5.59
N GLN A 147 -20.18 -1.93 -6.28
CA GLN A 147 -21.09 -2.06 -7.43
C GLN A 147 -20.46 -2.81 -8.60
N SER A 148 -19.15 -2.68 -8.79
CA SER A 148 -18.41 -3.39 -9.83
C SER A 148 -18.10 -4.85 -9.51
N GLY A 149 -18.36 -5.30 -8.27
CA GLY A 149 -17.98 -6.63 -7.78
C GLY A 149 -16.48 -6.78 -7.49
N ASP A 150 -15.72 -5.67 -7.46
CA ASP A 150 -14.31 -5.66 -7.09
C ASP A 150 -14.13 -5.79 -5.56
N ILE A 151 -15.13 -5.40 -4.79
CA ILE A 151 -15.27 -5.74 -3.36
C ILE A 151 -16.36 -6.79 -3.23
N ASP A 152 -15.98 -7.99 -2.79
CA ASP A 152 -16.94 -9.04 -2.44
C ASP A 152 -17.44 -8.81 -1.02
N ARG A 153 -18.65 -8.25 -0.92
CA ARG A 153 -19.29 -7.92 0.35
C ARG A 153 -19.63 -9.16 1.17
N GLU A 154 -19.88 -10.31 0.54
CA GLU A 154 -20.19 -11.55 1.24
C GLU A 154 -18.91 -12.19 1.79
N ALA A 155 -17.82 -12.17 1.02
CA ALA A 155 -16.50 -12.57 1.51
C ALA A 155 -16.06 -11.69 2.70
N ALA A 156 -16.18 -10.37 2.59
CA ALA A 156 -15.82 -9.46 3.68
C ALA A 156 -16.67 -9.68 4.95
N LYS A 157 -17.96 -10.01 4.81
CA LYS A 157 -18.82 -10.38 5.96
C LYS A 157 -18.42 -11.72 6.56
N ALA A 158 -18.08 -12.71 5.74
CA ALA A 158 -17.63 -14.02 6.20
C ALA A 158 -16.31 -13.89 6.97
N ASP A 159 -15.36 -13.09 6.47
CA ASP A 159 -14.11 -12.78 7.14
C ASP A 159 -14.36 -12.08 8.48
N LEU A 160 -15.27 -11.10 8.53
CA LEU A 160 -15.65 -10.43 9.77
C LEU A 160 -16.29 -11.38 10.78
N ALA A 161 -17.19 -12.27 10.33
CA ALA A 161 -17.82 -13.26 11.19
C ALA A 161 -16.78 -14.24 11.78
N MET A 162 -15.81 -14.67 10.96
CA MET A 162 -14.69 -15.48 11.43
C MET A 162 -13.85 -14.74 12.47
N LEU A 163 -13.54 -13.46 12.26
CA LEU A 163 -12.81 -12.65 13.23
C LEU A 163 -13.57 -12.52 14.56
N GLN A 164 -14.89 -12.31 14.51
CA GLN A 164 -15.73 -12.27 15.71
C GLN A 164 -15.75 -13.62 16.45
N GLU A 165 -15.79 -14.74 15.73
CA GLU A 165 -15.71 -16.07 16.33
C GLU A 165 -14.33 -16.33 16.97
N MET A 166 -13.26 -15.89 16.32
CA MET A 166 -11.90 -15.99 16.86
C MET A 166 -11.71 -15.14 18.11
N ASP A 167 -12.31 -13.95 18.15
CA ASP A 167 -12.34 -13.08 19.32
C ASP A 167 -13.11 -13.73 20.47
N GLN A 168 -14.34 -14.18 20.22
CA GLN A 168 -15.19 -14.84 21.23
C GLN A 168 -14.59 -16.14 21.78
N SER A 169 -13.84 -16.88 20.96
CA SER A 169 -13.17 -18.11 21.37
C SER A 169 -11.79 -17.87 22.01
N GLY A 170 -11.34 -16.62 22.10
CA GLY A 170 -10.02 -16.23 22.61
C GLY A 170 -8.87 -16.77 21.77
N GLN A 171 -9.14 -17.14 20.50
CA GLN A 171 -8.12 -17.54 19.54
C GLN A 171 -7.35 -16.32 19.02
N LEU A 172 -8.04 -15.18 18.87
CA LEU A 172 -7.43 -13.92 18.44
C LEU A 172 -6.31 -13.50 19.43
N GLU A 173 -6.60 -13.54 20.73
CA GLU A 173 -5.65 -13.22 21.81
C GLU A 173 -4.39 -14.09 21.74
N ARG A 174 -4.55 -15.40 21.53
CA ARG A 174 -3.42 -16.34 21.41
C ARG A 174 -2.58 -16.04 20.18
N LEU A 175 -3.23 -15.71 19.06
CA LEU A 175 -2.56 -15.35 17.82
C LEU A 175 -1.72 -14.08 18.00
N PHE A 176 -2.24 -13.08 18.72
CA PHE A 176 -1.48 -11.87 19.09
C PHE A 176 -0.32 -12.15 20.05
N MET A 177 -0.50 -13.01 21.07
CA MET A 177 0.59 -13.39 21.96
C MET A 177 1.71 -14.15 21.23
N ASP A 178 1.35 -15.05 20.30
CA ASP A 178 2.31 -15.80 19.49
C ASP A 178 3.08 -14.89 18.52
N LEU A 179 2.42 -13.86 17.96
CA LEU A 179 3.06 -12.83 17.14
C LEU A 179 4.05 -12.01 17.97
N ALA A 180 3.65 -11.54 19.15
CA ALA A 180 4.52 -10.77 20.04
C ALA A 180 5.77 -11.56 20.46
N GLN A 181 5.63 -12.86 20.78
CA GLN A 181 6.78 -13.72 21.11
C GLN A 181 7.71 -13.95 19.90
N LYS A 182 7.17 -14.01 18.69
CA LYS A 182 7.98 -14.14 17.46
C LYS A 182 8.74 -12.85 17.14
N ASP A 183 8.14 -11.68 17.38
CA ASP A 183 8.82 -10.40 17.19
C ASP A 183 9.93 -10.19 18.22
N GLU A 184 9.73 -10.57 19.48
CA GLU A 184 10.81 -10.57 20.48
C GLU A 184 11.95 -11.53 20.12
N ALA A 185 11.64 -12.69 19.55
CA ALA A 185 12.65 -13.63 19.07
C ALA A 185 13.39 -13.14 17.81
N ALA A 186 12.74 -12.36 16.94
CA ALA A 186 13.34 -11.76 15.76
C ALA A 186 14.18 -10.51 16.08
N GLY A 187 13.83 -9.77 17.14
CA GLY A 187 14.60 -8.63 17.66
C GLY A 187 15.86 -9.02 18.46
N ALA A 188 15.99 -10.28 18.88
CA ALA A 188 17.12 -10.79 19.64
C ALA A 188 18.24 -11.36 18.75
N GLN A 189 18.73 -10.59 17.76
CA GLN A 189 20.06 -10.87 17.20
C GLN A 189 21.13 -10.33 18.16
N PRO A 190 22.07 -11.16 18.65
CA PRO A 190 23.20 -10.68 19.42
C PRO A 190 24.02 -9.73 18.53
N GLN A 191 24.10 -8.46 18.91
CA GLN A 191 25.12 -7.56 18.38
C GLN A 191 26.48 -8.23 18.61
N ALA A 192 27.12 -8.65 17.53
CA ALA A 192 28.49 -9.11 17.56
C ALA A 192 29.34 -7.99 18.20
N PRO A 193 30.20 -8.29 19.18
CA PRO A 193 31.01 -7.27 19.82
C PRO A 193 31.91 -6.63 18.77
N ALA A 194 31.78 -5.31 18.64
CA ALA A 194 32.65 -4.48 17.82
C ALA A 194 34.10 -4.67 18.28
N THR A 195 34.86 -5.46 17.51
CA THR A 195 36.31 -5.48 17.62
C THR A 195 36.81 -4.12 17.18
N SER A 196 37.19 -3.30 18.16
CA SER A 196 37.99 -2.10 17.95
C SER A 196 39.35 -2.51 17.42
N GLU A 197 39.49 -2.57 16.10
CA GLU A 197 40.79 -2.64 15.45
C GLU A 197 41.21 -1.22 15.04
N ALA A 198 42.02 -0.61 15.91
CA ALA A 198 42.62 0.69 15.67
C ALA A 198 43.59 0.63 14.46
N PRO A 199 43.62 1.65 13.58
CA PRO A 199 44.54 1.65 12.45
C PRO A 199 46.00 1.83 12.94
N PRO A 200 46.97 1.11 12.35
CA PRO A 200 48.36 1.21 12.78
C PRO A 200 48.94 2.58 12.42
N LYS A 201 49.46 3.26 13.44
CA LYS A 201 50.29 4.46 13.32
C LYS A 201 51.53 4.14 12.47
N ARG A 202 51.57 4.60 11.23
CA ARG A 202 52.83 4.67 10.46
C ARG A 202 53.69 5.77 11.06
N ARG A 203 54.72 5.37 11.80
CA ARG A 203 55.78 6.23 12.33
C ARG A 203 57.10 5.83 11.68
N GLY A 204 57.76 6.78 11.03
CA GLY A 204 59.20 6.75 10.81
C GLY A 204 59.65 6.82 9.35
N GLY A 205 60.51 7.79 9.04
CA GLY A 205 61.50 7.63 7.96
C GLY A 205 61.75 8.85 7.07
N LEU A 206 62.49 9.83 7.61
CA LEU A 206 63.48 10.72 6.98
C LEU A 206 63.61 10.76 5.43
N MET A 207 63.46 11.98 4.86
CA MET A 207 64.45 12.83 4.08
C MET A 207 65.52 12.16 3.16
N PRO A 208 66.25 12.89 2.28
CA PRO A 208 65.95 14.04 1.39
C PRO A 208 66.61 13.92 -0.04
N GLN A 209 66.50 15.00 -0.83
CA GLN A 209 67.39 15.47 -1.93
C GLN A 209 67.39 14.77 -3.31
N GLY A 210 67.42 15.61 -4.36
CA GLY A 210 68.07 15.29 -5.63
C GLY A 210 67.44 15.95 -6.86
N GLU A 211 68.04 17.06 -7.29
CA GLU A 211 67.82 17.78 -8.56
C GLU A 211 67.82 16.86 -9.81
N ARG A 212 66.97 17.18 -10.79
CA ARG A 212 67.36 17.65 -12.13
C ARG A 212 66.15 18.18 -12.90
#